data_AF-A0AB34GWP0-F1
#
_entry.id   AF-A0AB34GWP0-F1
#
_cell.length_a   1.000
_cell.length_b   1.000
_cell.length_c   1.000
_cell.angle_alpha   90.00
_cell.angle_beta   90.00
_cell.angle_gamma   90.00
#
_symmetry.space_group_name_H-M   'P 1'
#
loop_
_entity.id
_entity.type
_entity.pdbx_description
1 polymer ?
#
loop_
_entity_poly.entity_id
_entity_poly.type
_entity_poly.pdbx_seq_one_letter_code
_entity_poly.pdbx_strand_id
1 'polypeptide(L)'
;SEWQVCGKSHSHCACVSCRHQLETPGHYSHLAAFYEDKKGVLHAGPGRGGSLPPVYWLPSIHRYMYPEMKITHPAGCMSQFIKFFGEQILILWKFALLRKRILIFSPPPVGVVCYRVYCCCCLANVSLPGIGGTVPESKPFFYVNVADIQSLEVEVSYVACTTEKIFEEKRELYDVYVDNQNVKTHHDHLQPLLKINSADREKYRRLNEQRQMLLYSQEVEEDYNPCEEDLFVLFFLEQNNRIFQTLLEVSASQDKTLTAEHARGMGLDPQGDRSFLMDLLEAYGIDVMLVIDNPCCP
;
A
#
# COMPACT_ATOMS: atom_id res chain seq x y z
N SER A 1 -5.00 -13.57 -38.60
CA SER A 1 -4.92 -14.93 -38.01
C SER A 1 -3.48 -15.36 -37.70
N GLU A 2 -2.53 -14.44 -37.44
CA GLU A 2 -1.13 -14.78 -37.09
C GLU A 2 -0.66 -14.22 -35.73
N TRP A 3 -1.53 -13.60 -34.93
CA TRP A 3 -1.16 -13.03 -33.63
C TRP A 3 -1.45 -13.94 -32.42
N GLN A 4 -1.82 -15.21 -32.65
CA GLN A 4 -2.09 -16.19 -31.57
C GLN A 4 -0.92 -17.15 -31.27
N VAL A 5 0.21 -17.05 -31.98
CA VAL A 5 1.31 -18.03 -31.86
C VAL A 5 2.50 -17.52 -31.04
N CYS A 6 2.71 -16.20 -30.93
CA CYS A 6 3.93 -15.68 -30.29
C CYS A 6 3.92 -15.74 -28.75
N GLY A 7 2.74 -15.70 -28.12
CA GLY A 7 2.58 -15.68 -26.65
C GLY A 7 2.68 -17.05 -25.97
N LYS A 8 2.53 -18.17 -26.71
CA LYS A 8 2.68 -19.51 -26.13
C LYS A 8 4.14 -19.96 -26.03
N SER A 9 5.04 -19.49 -26.89
CA SER A 9 6.43 -19.98 -26.93
C SER A 9 7.29 -19.52 -25.76
N HIS A 10 7.08 -18.32 -25.19
CA HIS A 10 7.99 -17.78 -24.17
C HIS A 10 7.72 -18.35 -22.76
N SER A 11 6.45 -18.55 -22.37
CA SER A 11 6.12 -19.27 -21.12
C SER A 11 6.39 -20.77 -21.22
N HIS A 12 6.27 -21.39 -22.40
CA HIS A 12 6.72 -22.77 -22.58
C HIS A 12 8.25 -22.86 -22.47
N CYS A 13 9.02 -21.94 -23.05
CA CYS A 13 10.49 -21.96 -22.95
C CYS A 13 11.00 -21.82 -21.51
N ALA A 14 10.44 -20.93 -20.69
CA ALA A 14 10.87 -20.77 -19.30
C ALA A 14 10.50 -21.99 -18.43
N CYS A 15 9.32 -22.56 -18.64
CA CYS A 15 8.85 -23.72 -17.89
C CYS A 15 9.57 -25.02 -18.32
N VAL A 16 9.84 -25.19 -19.63
CA VAL A 16 10.62 -26.32 -20.17
C VAL A 16 12.10 -26.21 -19.76
N SER A 17 12.68 -25.01 -19.76
CA SER A 17 14.07 -24.78 -19.33
C SER A 17 14.27 -25.08 -17.84
N CYS A 18 13.37 -24.62 -16.97
CA CYS A 18 13.41 -24.96 -15.54
C CYS A 18 13.23 -26.46 -15.27
N ARG A 19 12.37 -27.15 -16.04
CA ARG A 19 12.15 -28.59 -15.91
C ARG A 19 13.38 -29.39 -16.36
N HIS A 20 14.02 -28.98 -17.46
CA HIS A 20 15.23 -29.63 -17.97
C HIS A 20 16.44 -29.46 -17.03
N GLN A 21 16.52 -28.34 -16.32
CA GLN A 21 17.60 -28.07 -15.35
C GLN A 21 17.44 -28.78 -14.01
N LEU A 22 16.22 -29.16 -13.61
CA LEU A 22 15.99 -30.09 -12.51
C LEU A 22 16.42 -31.52 -12.87
N GLU A 23 16.42 -31.85 -14.16
CA GLU A 23 16.84 -33.16 -14.69
C GLU A 23 18.35 -33.26 -14.97
N THR A 24 19.08 -32.14 -15.10
CA THR A 24 20.55 -32.10 -15.31
C THR A 24 21.27 -31.01 -14.50
N PRO A 25 21.63 -31.28 -13.23
CA PRO A 25 22.41 -30.36 -12.39
C PRO A 25 23.83 -30.14 -12.94
N GLY A 26 24.33 -28.89 -12.92
CA GLY A 26 25.73 -28.56 -13.23
C GLY A 26 25.99 -27.79 -14.54
N HIS A 27 25.00 -27.62 -15.41
CA HIS A 27 25.14 -26.87 -16.67
C HIS A 27 24.46 -25.50 -16.63
N TYR A 28 25.09 -24.54 -15.93
CA TYR A 28 24.57 -23.18 -15.73
C TYR A 28 25.19 -22.11 -16.65
N SER A 29 25.99 -22.51 -17.64
CA SER A 29 26.72 -21.58 -18.53
C SER A 29 25.81 -20.60 -19.27
N HIS A 30 24.61 -21.05 -19.69
CA HIS A 30 23.62 -20.20 -20.34
C HIS A 30 23.00 -19.16 -19.38
N LEU A 31 22.87 -19.52 -18.09
CA LEU A 31 22.35 -18.62 -17.06
C LEU A 31 23.40 -17.56 -16.69
N ALA A 32 24.67 -17.96 -16.60
CA ALA A 32 25.79 -17.04 -16.39
C ALA A 32 25.93 -16.04 -17.54
N ALA A 33 25.78 -16.49 -18.79
CA ALA A 33 25.78 -15.60 -19.95
C ALA A 33 24.61 -14.60 -19.94
N PHE A 34 23.42 -15.05 -19.54
CA PHE A 34 22.24 -14.17 -19.40
C PHE A 34 22.42 -13.14 -18.28
N TYR A 35 22.99 -13.55 -17.14
CA TYR A 35 23.28 -12.66 -16.02
C TYR A 35 24.32 -11.60 -16.39
N GLU A 36 25.41 -12.00 -17.05
CA GLU A 36 26.46 -11.08 -17.50
C GLU A 36 25.96 -10.10 -18.59
N ASP A 37 25.05 -10.52 -19.47
CA ASP A 37 24.41 -9.63 -20.46
C ASP A 37 23.46 -8.60 -19.81
N LYS A 38 22.91 -8.91 -18.63
CA LYS A 38 21.86 -8.10 -17.99
C LYS A 38 22.27 -7.39 -16.70
N LYS A 39 23.51 -7.56 -16.22
CA LYS A 39 23.96 -6.82 -15.03
C LYS A 39 24.26 -5.36 -15.39
N GLY A 40 23.34 -4.46 -15.02
CA GLY A 40 23.48 -3.02 -15.24
C GLY A 40 24.50 -2.37 -14.30
N VAL A 41 25.39 -1.55 -14.86
CA VAL A 41 26.30 -0.67 -14.09
C VAL A 41 25.59 0.65 -13.80
N LEU A 42 25.55 1.06 -12.53
CA LEU A 42 24.96 2.34 -12.11
C LEU A 42 25.90 3.49 -12.50
N HIS A 43 25.43 4.40 -13.37
CA HIS A 43 26.14 5.65 -13.67
C HIS A 43 25.75 6.76 -12.69
N ALA A 44 26.77 7.45 -12.15
CA ALA A 44 26.60 8.68 -11.37
C ALA A 44 26.20 9.86 -12.28
N GLY A 45 25.09 10.53 -11.99
CA GLY A 45 24.56 11.63 -12.79
C GLY A 45 25.14 13.01 -12.41
N PRO A 46 25.27 13.96 -13.37
CA PRO A 46 25.63 15.35 -13.07
C PRO A 46 24.44 16.33 -13.13
N GLY A 47 24.41 17.28 -12.18
CA GLY A 47 24.20 18.73 -12.43
C GLY A 47 22.80 19.30 -12.78
N ARG A 48 22.31 20.21 -11.92
CA ARG A 48 21.11 21.07 -12.03
C ARG A 48 21.02 21.97 -13.28
N GLY A 49 19.77 22.34 -13.66
CA GLY A 49 19.44 23.67 -14.21
C GLY A 49 18.07 23.83 -14.89
N GLY A 50 17.20 24.72 -14.36
CA GLY A 50 16.37 25.65 -15.16
C GLY A 50 14.86 25.40 -15.41
N SER A 51 14.04 26.32 -14.87
CA SER A 51 12.71 26.85 -15.32
C SER A 51 11.42 26.00 -15.26
N LEU A 52 10.44 26.54 -14.51
CA LEU A 52 9.04 26.08 -14.35
C LEU A 52 8.10 26.72 -15.40
N PRO A 53 7.15 25.95 -15.96
CA PRO A 53 5.84 26.43 -16.42
C PRO A 53 4.65 25.69 -15.72
N PRO A 54 3.38 26.12 -15.92
CA PRO A 54 2.35 26.08 -14.90
C PRO A 54 1.51 24.77 -14.79
N VAL A 55 0.74 24.75 -13.70
CA VAL A 55 -0.05 23.70 -13.06
C VAL A 55 -1.11 23.06 -13.98
N TYR A 56 -0.82 21.88 -14.55
CA TYR A 56 -1.84 20.98 -15.15
C TYR A 56 -1.39 19.51 -15.31
N TRP A 57 -0.57 18.96 -14.42
CA TRP A 57 -0.10 17.58 -14.54
C TRP A 57 -0.31 16.75 -13.28
N LEU A 58 -1.43 16.05 -13.20
CA LEU A 58 -1.58 14.86 -12.35
C LEU A 58 -2.15 13.66 -13.15
N PRO A 59 -1.39 13.16 -14.14
CA PRO A 59 -1.45 11.74 -14.45
C PRO A 59 -0.04 11.14 -14.39
N SER A 60 0.60 11.05 -13.21
CA SER A 60 1.94 10.42 -13.08
C SER A 60 2.40 10.02 -11.67
N ILE A 61 1.59 10.03 -10.61
CA ILE A 61 2.10 9.58 -9.28
C ILE A 61 2.64 8.13 -9.34
N HIS A 62 2.02 7.27 -10.16
CA HIS A 62 2.48 5.91 -10.40
C HIS A 62 3.87 5.83 -11.07
N ARG A 63 4.28 6.83 -11.85
CA ARG A 63 5.52 6.79 -12.65
C ARG A 63 6.76 7.23 -11.85
N TYR A 64 6.58 8.04 -10.82
CA TYR A 64 7.69 8.59 -10.02
C TYR A 64 8.01 7.77 -8.77
N MET A 65 7.11 6.90 -8.30
CA MET A 65 7.34 6.06 -7.12
C MET A 65 8.10 4.75 -7.44
N TYR A 66 8.02 4.25 -8.68
CA TYR A 66 8.75 3.07 -9.14
C TYR A 66 9.15 3.22 -10.62
N PRO A 67 10.35 3.75 -10.92
CA PRO A 67 10.85 3.78 -12.29
C PRO A 67 11.07 2.33 -12.74
N GLU A 68 10.26 1.87 -13.70
CA GLU A 68 10.42 0.61 -14.42
C GLU A 68 10.18 -0.71 -13.66
N MET A 69 8.94 -0.92 -13.18
CA MET A 69 8.37 -2.28 -13.18
C MET A 69 7.38 -2.45 -14.33
N LYS A 70 7.91 -2.58 -15.55
CA LYS A 70 7.16 -3.16 -16.71
C LYS A 70 7.17 -4.68 -16.66
N ILE A 71 6.96 -5.27 -15.49
CA ILE A 71 6.68 -6.70 -15.36
C ILE A 71 5.21 -6.80 -14.95
N THR A 72 4.35 -6.87 -15.96
CA THR A 72 3.00 -7.46 -15.90
C THR A 72 2.24 -7.23 -14.60
N HIS A 73 1.88 -5.98 -14.26
CA HIS A 73 0.78 -5.75 -13.31
C HIS A 73 -0.44 -6.50 -13.85
N PRO A 74 -1.01 -7.50 -13.14
CA PRO A 74 -2.28 -8.07 -13.56
C PRO A 74 -3.28 -6.93 -13.43
N ALA A 75 -3.81 -6.45 -14.56
CA ALA A 75 -4.85 -5.43 -14.55
C ALA A 75 -5.92 -5.81 -13.50
N GLY A 76 -6.31 -4.86 -12.66
CA GLY A 76 -7.31 -5.10 -11.61
C GLY A 76 -6.78 -5.62 -10.27
N CYS A 77 -5.47 -5.59 -9.97
CA CYS A 77 -4.99 -6.12 -8.69
C CYS A 77 -5.49 -5.31 -7.49
N MET A 78 -5.53 -3.97 -7.55
CA MET A 78 -6.14 -3.14 -6.51
C MET A 78 -7.64 -3.41 -6.45
N SER A 79 -8.32 -3.50 -7.60
CA SER A 79 -9.75 -3.83 -7.67
C SER A 79 -10.09 -5.15 -6.96
N GLN A 80 -9.29 -6.19 -7.19
CA GLN A 80 -9.40 -7.48 -6.52
C GLN A 80 -9.06 -7.39 -5.03
N PHE A 81 -8.05 -6.60 -4.67
CA PHE A 81 -7.62 -6.41 -3.29
C PHE A 81 -8.70 -5.73 -2.43
N ILE A 82 -9.26 -4.61 -2.91
CA ILE A 82 -10.38 -3.91 -2.27
C ILE A 82 -11.58 -4.85 -2.14
N LYS A 83 -11.97 -5.53 -3.23
CA LYS A 83 -13.11 -6.46 -3.23
C LYS A 83 -12.91 -7.62 -2.26
N PHE A 84 -11.68 -8.13 -2.16
CA PHE A 84 -11.35 -9.25 -1.30
C PHE A 84 -11.47 -8.90 0.19
N PHE A 85 -11.00 -7.71 0.61
CA PHE A 85 -11.09 -7.29 2.01
C PHE A 85 -12.45 -6.68 2.38
N GLY A 86 -13.20 -6.15 1.41
CA GLY A 86 -14.43 -5.42 1.70
C GLY A 86 -14.15 -4.24 2.62
N GLU A 87 -15.00 -3.99 3.61
CA GLU A 87 -14.81 -2.92 4.60
C GLU A 87 -13.52 -3.09 5.44
N GLN A 88 -12.98 -4.30 5.58
CA GLN A 88 -11.74 -4.55 6.33
C GLN A 88 -10.53 -3.84 5.70
N ILE A 89 -10.65 -3.40 4.44
CA ILE A 89 -9.60 -2.60 3.80
C ILE A 89 -9.34 -1.30 4.57
N LEU A 90 -10.34 -0.73 5.25
CA LEU A 90 -10.16 0.50 6.03
C LEU A 90 -9.33 0.25 7.29
N ILE A 91 -9.43 -0.94 7.90
CA ILE A 91 -8.53 -1.33 9.00
C ILE A 91 -7.10 -1.44 8.48
N LEU A 92 -6.90 -2.15 7.37
CA LEU A 92 -5.58 -2.33 6.78
C LEU A 92 -4.96 -1.00 6.35
N TRP A 93 -5.77 -0.10 5.79
CA TRP A 93 -5.39 1.26 5.44
C TRP A 93 -4.90 2.05 6.65
N LYS A 94 -5.62 2.02 7.79
CA LYS A 94 -5.19 2.70 9.02
C LYS A 94 -3.83 2.19 9.47
N PHE A 95 -3.60 0.88 9.51
CA PHE A 95 -2.30 0.32 9.88
C PHE A 95 -1.18 0.67 8.91
N ALA A 96 -1.48 0.70 7.60
CA ALA A 96 -0.52 1.12 6.59
C ALA A 96 -0.16 2.61 6.76
N LEU A 97 -1.14 3.46 7.03
CA LEU A 97 -0.92 4.89 7.29
C LEU A 97 -0.12 5.11 8.58
N LEU A 98 -0.32 4.28 9.61
CA LEU A 98 0.48 4.27 10.83
C LEU A 98 1.89 3.67 10.66
N ARG A 99 2.27 3.27 9.44
CA ARG A 99 3.59 2.68 9.11
C ARG A 99 3.92 1.47 9.98
N LYS A 100 2.92 0.64 10.29
CA LYS A 100 3.12 -0.60 11.05
C LYS A 100 3.84 -1.66 10.21
N ARG A 101 4.49 -2.60 10.88
CA ARG A 101 5.06 -3.82 10.28
C ARG A 101 3.91 -4.79 9.98
N ILE A 102 3.48 -4.81 8.71
CA ILE A 102 2.34 -5.63 8.25
C ILE A 102 2.88 -6.88 7.57
N LEU A 103 2.55 -8.05 8.10
CA LEU A 103 2.89 -9.34 7.51
C LEU A 103 1.63 -10.05 6.99
N ILE A 104 1.58 -10.29 5.69
CA ILE A 104 0.47 -10.95 5.00
C ILE A 104 0.81 -12.42 4.78
N PHE A 105 0.10 -13.30 5.44
CA PHE A 105 0.13 -14.72 5.11
C PHE A 105 -0.80 -15.02 3.95
N SER A 106 -0.28 -15.72 2.96
CA SER A 106 -1.09 -16.26 1.88
C SER A 106 -0.47 -17.56 1.39
N PRO A 107 -1.23 -18.67 1.35
CA PRO A 107 -0.72 -19.91 0.80
C PRO A 107 -0.39 -19.75 -0.70
N PRO A 108 0.50 -20.59 -1.26
CA PRO A 108 0.83 -20.56 -2.69
C PRO A 108 -0.43 -20.56 -3.58
N PRO A 109 -0.42 -19.87 -4.73
CA PRO A 109 0.75 -19.41 -5.50
C PRO A 109 1.29 -18.01 -5.13
N VAL A 110 2.62 -17.91 -4.98
CA VAL A 110 3.36 -16.70 -4.55
C VAL A 110 3.10 -15.46 -5.45
N GLY A 111 2.91 -15.67 -6.75
CA GLY A 111 2.74 -14.57 -7.71
C GLY A 111 1.51 -13.70 -7.49
N VAL A 112 0.44 -14.20 -6.86
CA VAL A 112 -0.74 -13.38 -6.50
C VAL A 112 -0.48 -12.58 -5.21
N VAL A 113 0.44 -13.06 -4.39
CA VAL A 113 0.70 -12.51 -3.06
C VAL A 113 1.58 -11.27 -3.10
N CYS A 114 2.55 -11.20 -4.01
CA CYS A 114 3.41 -10.01 -4.16
C CYS A 114 2.58 -8.75 -4.50
N TYR A 115 1.50 -8.88 -5.26
CA TYR A 115 0.61 -7.74 -5.56
C TYR A 115 -0.14 -7.22 -4.34
N ARG A 116 -0.41 -8.07 -3.34
CA ARG A 116 -1.05 -7.62 -2.08
C ARG A 116 -0.15 -6.68 -1.30
N VAL A 117 1.17 -6.92 -1.32
CA VAL A 117 2.17 -6.02 -0.74
C VAL A 117 2.12 -4.66 -1.43
N TYR A 118 2.17 -4.66 -2.77
CA TYR A 118 2.06 -3.43 -3.56
C TYR A 118 0.76 -2.65 -3.26
N CYS A 119 -0.39 -3.32 -3.35
CA CYS A 119 -1.70 -2.70 -3.11
C CYS A 119 -1.79 -2.10 -1.70
N CYS A 120 -1.29 -2.82 -0.69
CA CYS A 120 -1.28 -2.35 0.69
C CYS A 120 -0.40 -1.12 0.87
N CYS A 121 0.78 -1.05 0.24
CA CYS A 121 1.62 0.15 0.26
C CYS A 121 0.90 1.34 -0.38
N CYS A 122 0.19 1.14 -1.50
CA CYS A 122 -0.54 2.20 -2.17
C CYS A 122 -1.66 2.83 -1.31
N LEU A 123 -2.23 2.10 -0.34
CA LEU A 123 -3.22 2.64 0.59
C LEU A 123 -2.67 3.84 1.40
N ALA A 124 -1.37 3.86 1.70
CA ALA A 124 -0.74 4.84 2.58
C ALA A 124 -0.02 5.98 1.84
N ASN A 125 -0.23 6.11 0.52
CA ASN A 125 0.40 7.15 -0.28
C ASN A 125 -0.04 8.56 0.15
N VAL A 126 0.91 9.48 0.22
CA VAL A 126 0.71 10.90 0.55
C VAL A 126 1.48 11.75 -0.46
N SER A 127 0.89 12.85 -0.93
CA SER A 127 1.56 13.75 -1.89
C SER A 127 1.89 15.13 -1.30
N LEU A 128 1.71 15.32 0.00
CA LEU A 128 2.03 16.57 0.69
C LEU A 128 3.55 16.68 0.96
N PRO A 129 4.19 17.80 0.58
CA PRO A 129 5.61 18.03 0.89
C PRO A 129 5.87 18.01 2.40
N GLY A 130 6.95 17.34 2.83
CA GLY A 130 7.37 17.33 4.23
C GLY A 130 6.71 16.25 5.09
N ILE A 131 5.62 15.62 4.65
CA ILE A 131 5.07 14.42 5.29
C ILE A 131 5.93 13.21 4.91
N GLY A 132 6.44 12.49 5.91
CA GLY A 132 7.32 11.32 5.72
C GLY A 132 8.81 11.62 5.67
N GLY A 133 9.24 12.89 5.78
CA GLY A 133 10.67 13.23 5.90
C GLY A 133 11.32 12.72 7.19
N THR A 134 10.52 12.55 8.26
CA THR A 134 10.93 12.02 9.57
C THR A 134 10.54 10.55 9.76
N VAL A 135 9.61 10.02 8.95
CA VAL A 135 9.04 8.67 9.10
C VAL A 135 9.39 7.84 7.87
N PRO A 136 10.21 6.77 8.01
CA PRO A 136 10.58 5.90 6.90
C PRO A 136 9.35 5.39 6.14
N GLU A 137 9.38 5.47 4.80
CA GLU A 137 8.39 4.81 3.95
C GLU A 137 8.36 3.31 4.26
N SER A 138 7.17 2.71 4.22
CA SER A 138 7.02 1.27 4.41
C SER A 138 7.76 0.52 3.32
N LYS A 139 8.79 -0.23 3.68
CA LYS A 139 9.55 -1.03 2.73
C LYS A 139 8.69 -2.19 2.20
N PRO A 140 8.55 -2.36 0.87
CA PRO A 140 7.83 -3.48 0.30
C PRO A 140 8.74 -4.72 0.24
N PHE A 141 8.44 -5.74 1.03
CA PHE A 141 9.05 -7.07 0.92
C PHE A 141 8.08 -8.01 0.20
N PHE A 142 8.19 -8.09 -1.11
CA PHE A 142 7.28 -8.86 -1.97
C PHE A 142 7.23 -10.37 -1.68
N TYR A 143 8.20 -10.90 -0.94
CA TYR A 143 8.19 -12.24 -0.37
C TYR A 143 9.23 -12.33 0.74
N VAL A 144 8.87 -12.95 1.87
CA VAL A 144 9.78 -13.27 2.98
C VAL A 144 9.61 -14.72 3.43
N ASN A 145 10.71 -15.31 3.88
CA ASN A 145 10.77 -16.67 4.42
C ASN A 145 11.62 -16.70 5.71
N VAL A 146 11.75 -17.87 6.34
CA VAL A 146 12.54 -18.04 7.58
C VAL A 146 13.98 -17.50 7.50
N ALA A 147 14.61 -17.42 6.33
CA ALA A 147 15.95 -16.86 6.19
C ALA A 147 15.98 -15.33 6.39
N ASP A 148 14.84 -14.65 6.23
CA ASP A 148 14.72 -13.20 6.32
C ASP A 148 14.38 -12.71 7.74
N ILE A 149 14.24 -13.62 8.73
CA ILE A 149 13.82 -13.28 10.10
C ILE A 149 14.69 -12.20 10.73
N GLN A 150 16.01 -12.35 10.67
CA GLN A 150 16.95 -11.39 11.26
C GLN A 150 16.84 -10.02 10.60
N SER A 151 16.57 -9.98 9.30
CA SER A 151 16.36 -8.74 8.56
C SER A 151 15.04 -8.08 8.97
N LEU A 152 13.97 -8.84 9.18
CA LEU A 152 12.66 -8.31 9.58
C LEU A 152 12.64 -7.74 11.00
N GLU A 153 13.41 -8.34 11.93
CA GLU A 153 13.48 -7.88 13.33
C GLU A 153 13.96 -6.44 13.47
N VAL A 154 14.83 -5.98 12.57
CA VAL A 154 15.43 -4.63 12.63
C VAL A 154 14.63 -3.58 11.86
N GLU A 155 13.63 -4.00 11.09
CA GLU A 155 12.84 -3.07 10.28
C GLU A 155 11.80 -2.35 11.12
N VAL A 156 11.77 -1.03 11.02
CA VAL A 156 10.84 -0.18 11.78
C VAL A 156 9.44 -0.16 11.14
N SER A 157 9.37 -0.28 9.81
CA SER A 157 8.13 -0.25 9.03
C SER A 157 8.31 -1.05 7.75
N TYR A 158 7.36 -1.94 7.48
CA TYR A 158 7.35 -2.71 6.25
C TYR A 158 5.96 -3.25 5.92
N VAL A 159 5.77 -3.61 4.65
CA VAL A 159 4.70 -4.54 4.25
C VAL A 159 5.36 -5.74 3.61
N ALA A 160 5.08 -6.93 4.12
CA ALA A 160 5.68 -8.17 3.66
C ALA A 160 4.62 -9.23 3.41
N CYS A 161 4.96 -10.25 2.64
CA CYS A 161 4.13 -11.44 2.55
C CYS A 161 4.93 -12.74 2.63
N THR A 162 4.28 -13.78 3.14
CA THR A 162 4.89 -15.10 3.31
C THR A 162 3.89 -16.21 3.02
N THR A 163 4.42 -17.36 2.60
CA THR A 163 3.65 -18.61 2.52
C THR A 163 3.86 -19.51 3.74
N GLU A 164 4.72 -19.10 4.68
CA GLU A 164 5.14 -19.93 5.80
C GLU A 164 4.34 -19.59 7.06
N LYS A 165 3.46 -20.52 7.46
CA LYS A 165 2.53 -20.33 8.59
C LYS A 165 3.25 -20.16 9.94
N ILE A 166 4.52 -20.58 10.04
CA ILE A 166 5.36 -20.42 11.24
C ILE A 166 5.46 -18.96 11.70
N PHE A 167 5.33 -18.01 10.78
CA PHE A 167 5.34 -16.60 11.12
C PHE A 167 4.17 -16.19 12.02
N GLU A 168 3.02 -16.89 12.03
CA GLU A 168 1.89 -16.55 12.92
C GLU A 168 2.25 -16.67 14.42
N GLU A 169 3.25 -17.50 14.74
CA GLU A 169 3.72 -17.70 16.11
C GLU A 169 4.82 -16.71 16.50
N LYS A 170 5.48 -16.09 15.52
CA LYS A 170 6.62 -15.17 15.68
C LYS A 170 6.17 -13.72 15.80
N ARG A 171 5.41 -13.45 16.86
CA ARG A 171 4.72 -12.16 17.08
C ARG A 171 5.67 -10.96 17.17
N GLU A 172 6.92 -11.18 17.55
CA GLU A 172 7.96 -10.15 17.60
C GLU A 172 8.28 -9.50 16.24
N LEU A 173 8.01 -10.22 15.14
CA LEU A 173 8.42 -9.80 13.81
C LEU A 173 7.48 -8.75 13.20
N TYR A 174 6.23 -8.69 13.60
CA TYR A 174 5.22 -7.83 12.99
C TYR A 174 4.32 -7.18 14.04
N ASP A 175 3.73 -6.04 13.70
CA ASP A 175 2.71 -5.43 14.56
C ASP A 175 1.30 -5.92 14.15
N VAL A 176 1.15 -6.24 12.86
CA VAL A 176 -0.10 -6.67 12.23
C VAL A 176 0.13 -7.91 11.38
N TYR A 177 -0.69 -8.93 11.62
CA TYR A 177 -0.73 -10.16 10.82
C TYR A 177 -2.03 -10.26 10.06
N VAL A 178 -1.95 -10.55 8.76
CA VAL A 178 -3.11 -10.69 7.89
C VAL A 178 -3.18 -12.14 7.41
N ASP A 179 -4.28 -12.81 7.76
CA ASP A 179 -4.57 -14.17 7.31
C ASP A 179 -5.94 -14.19 6.62
N ASN A 180 -5.92 -14.44 5.30
CA ASN A 180 -7.09 -14.25 4.44
C ASN A 180 -7.61 -12.80 4.58
N GLN A 181 -8.84 -12.60 5.06
CA GLN A 181 -9.43 -11.28 5.32
C GLN A 181 -9.29 -10.81 6.78
N ASN A 182 -8.70 -11.65 7.63
CA ASN A 182 -8.58 -11.36 9.05
C ASN A 182 -7.32 -10.55 9.30
N VAL A 183 -7.51 -9.28 9.67
CA VAL A 183 -6.45 -8.43 10.20
C VAL A 183 -6.38 -8.66 11.70
N LYS A 184 -5.20 -9.03 12.20
CA LYS A 184 -4.96 -9.35 13.62
C LYS A 184 -3.77 -8.55 14.13
N THR A 185 -3.82 -8.16 15.40
CA THR A 185 -2.65 -7.65 16.12
C THR A 185 -2.57 -8.33 17.47
N HIS A 186 -1.36 -8.42 18.01
CA HIS A 186 -1.10 -8.93 19.34
C HIS A 186 -0.84 -7.80 20.35
N HIS A 187 -0.81 -6.54 19.90
CA HIS A 187 -0.60 -5.38 20.76
C HIS A 187 -1.93 -4.82 21.27
N ASP A 188 -2.09 -4.74 22.59
CA ASP A 188 -3.33 -4.27 23.23
C ASP A 188 -3.72 -2.85 22.80
N HIS A 189 -2.75 -1.94 22.65
CA HIS A 189 -3.00 -0.56 22.22
C HIS A 189 -3.52 -0.45 20.77
N LEU A 190 -3.25 -1.45 19.93
CA LEU A 190 -3.71 -1.50 18.54
C LEU A 190 -5.05 -2.23 18.37
N GLN A 191 -5.53 -2.97 19.38
CA GLN A 191 -6.81 -3.69 19.32
C GLN A 191 -8.02 -2.80 18.96
N PRO A 192 -8.14 -1.55 19.45
CA PRO A 192 -9.24 -0.67 19.06
C PRO A 192 -9.33 -0.41 17.56
N LEU A 193 -8.18 -0.41 16.84
CA LEU A 193 -8.10 -0.16 15.40
C LEU A 193 -8.70 -1.29 14.55
N LEU A 194 -8.90 -2.48 15.13
CA LEU A 194 -9.54 -3.61 14.44
C LEU A 194 -11.06 -3.48 14.30
N LYS A 195 -11.67 -2.44 14.87
CA LYS A 195 -13.12 -2.22 14.80
C LYS A 195 -13.47 -1.28 13.65
N ILE A 196 -14.27 -1.76 12.71
CA ILE A 196 -14.92 -0.92 11.70
C ILE A 196 -15.91 0.01 12.39
N ASN A 197 -15.76 1.31 12.20
CA ASN A 197 -16.69 2.32 12.71
C ASN A 197 -17.63 2.87 11.61
N SER A 198 -18.47 3.83 11.98
CA SER A 198 -19.44 4.44 11.05
C SER A 198 -18.77 5.17 9.88
N ALA A 199 -17.69 5.90 10.16
CA ALA A 199 -16.93 6.64 9.16
C ALA A 199 -16.18 5.73 8.19
N ASP A 200 -15.75 4.54 8.61
CA ASP A 200 -15.14 3.53 7.74
C ASP A 200 -16.15 2.95 6.74
N ARG A 201 -17.36 2.61 7.23
CA ARG A 201 -18.46 2.12 6.39
C ARG A 201 -18.85 3.16 5.36
N GLU A 202 -18.92 4.42 5.77
CA GLU A 202 -19.21 5.54 4.89
C GLU A 202 -18.13 5.74 3.82
N LYS A 203 -16.84 5.67 4.19
CA LYS A 203 -15.74 5.71 3.21
C LYS A 203 -15.84 4.57 2.21
N TYR A 204 -16.06 3.34 2.68
CA TYR A 204 -16.19 2.17 1.81
C TYR A 204 -17.40 2.30 0.86
N ARG A 205 -18.53 2.81 1.37
CA ARG A 205 -19.72 3.08 0.56
C ARG A 205 -19.43 4.07 -0.56
N ARG A 206 -18.80 5.21 -0.25
CA ARG A 206 -18.42 6.23 -1.25
C ARG A 206 -17.44 5.69 -2.29
N LEU A 207 -16.47 4.90 -1.86
CA LEU A 207 -15.53 4.26 -2.78
C LEU A 207 -16.26 3.35 -3.80
N ASN A 208 -17.23 2.56 -3.33
CA ASN A 208 -18.04 1.73 -4.21
C ASN A 208 -18.96 2.55 -5.12
N GLU A 209 -19.54 3.65 -4.63
CA GLU A 209 -20.36 4.55 -5.45
C GLU A 209 -19.54 5.17 -6.58
N GLN A 210 -18.33 5.67 -6.29
CA GLN A 210 -17.43 6.20 -7.33
C GLN A 210 -17.03 5.12 -8.34
N ARG A 211 -16.79 3.88 -7.89
CA ARG A 211 -16.53 2.75 -8.77
C ARG A 211 -17.72 2.48 -9.70
N GLN A 212 -18.96 2.49 -9.18
CA GLN A 212 -20.15 2.28 -10.01
C GLN A 212 -20.32 3.41 -11.04
N MET A 213 -20.06 4.66 -10.66
CA MET A 213 -20.08 5.78 -11.60
C MET A 213 -19.04 5.64 -12.70
N LEU A 214 -17.82 5.18 -12.35
CA LEU A 214 -16.76 4.91 -13.31
C LEU A 214 -17.18 3.87 -14.34
N LEU A 215 -17.70 2.73 -13.88
CA LEU A 215 -18.17 1.65 -14.75
C LEU A 215 -19.30 2.12 -15.66
N TYR A 216 -20.26 2.90 -15.12
CA TYR A 216 -21.33 3.48 -15.92
C TYR A 216 -20.82 4.45 -16.98
N SER A 217 -19.82 5.29 -16.67
CA SER A 217 -19.24 6.22 -17.65
C SER A 217 -18.51 5.50 -18.79
N GLN A 218 -17.82 4.39 -18.50
CA GLN A 218 -17.14 3.57 -19.51
C GLN A 218 -18.11 2.87 -20.47
N GLU A 219 -19.33 2.57 -20.03
CA GLU A 219 -20.38 2.03 -20.89
C GLU A 219 -20.95 3.08 -21.87
N VAL A 220 -20.77 4.37 -21.56
CA VAL A 220 -21.38 5.49 -22.31
C VAL A 220 -20.36 6.23 -23.20
N GLU A 221 -19.09 6.33 -22.80
CA GLU A 221 -18.04 7.03 -23.54
C GLU A 221 -16.95 6.06 -24.07
N GLU A 222 -16.85 5.91 -25.40
CA GLU A 222 -15.91 4.97 -26.06
C GLU A 222 -14.43 5.43 -26.05
N ASP A 223 -14.13 6.68 -25.71
CA ASP A 223 -12.80 7.31 -25.95
C ASP A 223 -11.97 7.62 -24.69
N TYR A 224 -12.53 7.44 -23.48
CA TYR A 224 -11.82 7.67 -22.21
C TYR A 224 -11.92 6.42 -21.32
N ASN A 225 -10.80 5.72 -21.11
CA ASN A 225 -10.75 4.52 -20.26
C ASN A 225 -9.96 4.78 -18.96
N PRO A 226 -10.57 5.46 -17.97
CA PRO A 226 -9.96 5.63 -16.66
C PRO A 226 -9.89 4.27 -15.95
N CYS A 227 -8.70 3.89 -15.49
CA CYS A 227 -8.48 2.58 -14.88
C CYS A 227 -9.06 2.53 -13.46
N GLU A 228 -9.77 1.45 -13.09
CA GLU A 228 -10.24 1.23 -11.69
C GLU A 228 -9.09 1.38 -10.68
N GLU A 229 -7.87 1.00 -11.07
CA GLU A 229 -6.68 1.10 -10.23
C GLU A 229 -6.36 2.56 -9.86
N ASP A 230 -6.44 3.47 -10.83
CA ASP A 230 -6.20 4.90 -10.59
C ASP A 230 -7.27 5.46 -9.66
N LEU A 231 -8.54 5.06 -9.83
CA LEU A 231 -9.62 5.46 -8.94
C LEU A 231 -9.32 5.08 -7.48
N PHE A 232 -8.95 3.82 -7.24
CA PHE A 232 -8.70 3.35 -5.87
C PHE A 232 -7.49 4.04 -5.25
N VAL A 233 -6.38 4.17 -5.99
CA VAL A 233 -5.17 4.85 -5.48
C VAL A 233 -5.45 6.33 -5.18
N LEU A 234 -6.14 7.02 -6.09
CA LEU A 234 -6.51 8.43 -5.91
C LEU A 234 -7.47 8.63 -4.74
N PHE A 235 -8.43 7.73 -4.53
CA PHE A 235 -9.36 7.81 -3.41
C PHE A 235 -8.61 7.81 -2.07
N PHE A 236 -7.72 6.83 -1.85
CA PHE A 236 -6.95 6.75 -0.61
C PHE A 236 -5.95 7.89 -0.47
N LEU A 237 -5.30 8.29 -1.57
CA LEU A 237 -4.43 9.47 -1.58
C LEU A 237 -5.18 10.74 -1.14
N GLU A 238 -6.40 10.96 -1.63
CA GLU A 238 -7.23 12.10 -1.22
C GLU A 238 -7.58 12.02 0.27
N GLN A 239 -7.96 10.84 0.78
CA GLN A 239 -8.23 10.66 2.21
C GLN A 239 -6.99 10.98 3.05
N ASN A 240 -5.83 10.46 2.66
CA ASN A 240 -4.57 10.65 3.37
C ASN A 240 -4.16 12.12 3.38
N ASN A 241 -4.17 12.76 2.21
CA ASN A 241 -3.85 14.18 2.09
C ASN A 241 -4.81 15.04 2.91
N ARG A 242 -6.10 14.74 2.92
CA ARG A 242 -7.07 15.48 3.75
C ARG A 242 -6.73 15.38 5.23
N ILE A 243 -6.40 14.19 5.72
CA ILE A 243 -5.97 14.00 7.11
C ILE A 243 -4.73 14.84 7.41
N PHE A 244 -3.64 14.64 6.66
CA PHE A 244 -2.39 15.33 6.93
C PHE A 244 -2.48 16.85 6.74
N GLN A 245 -3.26 17.32 5.76
CA GLN A 245 -3.47 18.76 5.56
C GLN A 245 -4.13 19.38 6.79
N THR A 246 -5.20 18.78 7.30
CA THR A 246 -5.86 19.26 8.53
C THR A 246 -4.92 19.18 9.74
N LEU A 247 -4.17 18.10 9.90
CA LEU A 247 -3.21 17.97 11.00
C LEU A 247 -2.11 19.04 10.95
N LEU A 248 -1.58 19.33 9.77
CA LEU A 248 -0.57 20.37 9.58
C LEU A 248 -1.15 21.78 9.84
N GLU A 249 -2.35 22.06 9.35
CA GLU A 249 -3.05 23.33 9.61
C GLU A 249 -3.29 23.55 11.10
N VAL A 250 -3.75 22.52 11.82
CA VAL A 250 -3.94 22.57 13.27
C VAL A 250 -2.60 22.72 13.99
N SER A 251 -1.54 22.03 13.56
CA SER A 251 -0.21 22.16 14.18
C SER A 251 0.37 23.58 14.03
N ALA A 252 -0.06 24.31 13.00
CA ALA A 252 0.33 25.69 12.73
C ALA A 252 -0.61 26.71 13.40
N SER A 253 -1.73 26.29 13.99
CA SER A 253 -2.65 27.17 14.70
C SER A 253 -2.07 27.62 16.04
N GLN A 254 -2.65 28.69 16.61
CA GLN A 254 -2.19 29.24 17.88
C GLN A 254 -2.45 28.31 19.08
N ASP A 255 -3.57 27.60 19.05
CA ASP A 255 -4.05 26.72 20.12
C ASP A 255 -3.68 25.25 19.92
N LYS A 256 -3.21 24.87 18.71
CA LYS A 256 -2.80 23.50 18.34
C LYS A 256 -3.78 22.43 18.77
N THR A 257 -5.08 22.72 18.68
CA THR A 257 -6.12 21.86 19.25
C THR A 257 -6.89 21.11 18.17
N LEU A 258 -6.82 19.77 18.20
CA LEU A 258 -7.59 18.92 17.30
C LEU A 258 -8.94 18.58 17.91
N THR A 259 -10.01 19.09 17.31
CA THR A 259 -11.37 18.94 17.81
C THR A 259 -12.11 17.78 17.14
N ALA A 260 -13.28 17.45 17.66
CA ALA A 260 -14.20 16.50 17.01
C ALA A 260 -14.65 16.97 15.62
N GLU A 261 -14.70 18.29 15.38
CA GLU A 261 -15.03 18.85 14.07
C GLU A 261 -13.90 18.61 13.07
N HIS A 262 -12.65 18.83 13.46
CA HIS A 262 -11.49 18.48 12.63
C HIS A 262 -11.49 17.00 12.27
N ALA A 263 -11.76 16.11 13.25
CA ALA A 263 -11.86 14.67 13.00
C ALA A 263 -12.94 14.33 11.95
N ARG A 264 -14.14 14.89 12.07
CA ARG A 264 -15.21 14.72 11.05
C ARG A 264 -14.83 15.30 9.70
N GLY A 265 -14.15 16.45 9.68
CA GLY A 265 -13.65 17.10 8.46
C GLY A 265 -12.64 16.22 7.72
N MET A 266 -11.79 15.50 8.45
CA MET A 266 -10.88 14.48 7.91
C MET A 266 -11.61 13.19 7.45
N GLY A 267 -12.92 13.10 7.64
CA GLY A 267 -13.71 11.90 7.37
C GLY A 267 -13.52 10.80 8.41
N LEU A 268 -13.05 11.11 9.62
CA LEU A 268 -12.83 10.16 10.71
C LEU A 268 -13.98 10.22 11.73
N ASP A 269 -14.19 9.13 12.45
CA ASP A 269 -15.09 9.08 13.60
C ASP A 269 -14.37 9.66 14.82
N PRO A 270 -14.83 10.77 15.43
CA PRO A 270 -14.11 11.41 16.53
C PRO A 270 -13.84 10.47 17.72
N GLN A 271 -14.77 9.55 17.99
CA GLN A 271 -14.65 8.62 19.12
C GLN A 271 -14.00 7.31 18.67
N GLY A 272 -14.48 6.75 17.57
CA GLY A 272 -14.02 5.48 17.02
C GLY A 272 -12.57 5.52 16.51
N ASP A 273 -12.11 6.67 16.00
CA ASP A 273 -10.75 6.86 15.46
C ASP A 273 -9.84 7.64 16.42
N ARG A 274 -10.24 7.80 17.68
CA ARG A 274 -9.43 8.54 18.67
C ARG A 274 -8.05 7.91 18.85
N SER A 275 -7.96 6.58 18.98
CA SER A 275 -6.68 5.87 19.13
C SER A 275 -5.85 5.97 17.85
N PHE A 276 -6.49 5.87 16.68
CA PHE A 276 -5.84 6.05 15.38
C PHE A 276 -5.19 7.43 15.27
N LEU A 277 -5.92 8.49 15.65
CA LEU A 277 -5.40 9.85 15.63
C LEU A 277 -4.21 10.03 16.57
N MET A 278 -4.27 9.49 17.79
CA MET A 278 -3.14 9.55 18.73
C MET A 278 -1.91 8.84 18.16
N ASP A 279 -2.06 7.62 17.66
CA ASP A 279 -0.96 6.84 17.07
C ASP A 279 -0.39 7.54 15.82
N LEU A 280 -1.24 8.23 15.04
CA LEU A 280 -0.83 8.95 13.84
C LEU A 280 -0.03 10.21 14.19
N LEU A 281 -0.47 10.97 15.20
CA LEU A 281 0.26 12.13 15.72
C LEU A 281 1.64 11.73 16.23
N GLU A 282 1.71 10.63 17.00
CA GLU A 282 2.97 10.08 17.52
C GLU A 282 3.88 9.61 16.38
N ALA A 283 3.36 8.77 15.47
CA ALA A 283 4.13 8.19 14.39
C ALA A 283 4.76 9.27 13.47
N TYR A 284 4.06 10.37 13.24
CA TYR A 284 4.52 11.47 12.39
C TYR A 284 5.15 12.64 13.14
N GLY A 285 5.21 12.60 14.47
CA GLY A 285 5.79 13.66 15.30
C GLY A 285 5.04 15.00 15.17
N ILE A 286 3.71 14.94 15.04
CA ILE A 286 2.86 16.13 14.88
C ILE A 286 2.43 16.61 16.26
N ASP A 287 2.89 17.80 16.65
CA ASP A 287 2.62 18.42 17.96
C ASP A 287 1.25 19.10 18.00
N VAL A 288 0.23 18.34 18.40
CA VAL A 288 -1.17 18.76 18.48
C VAL A 288 -1.86 18.14 19.70
N MET A 289 -2.69 18.91 20.39
CA MET A 289 -3.48 18.45 21.53
C MET A 289 -4.85 17.94 21.06
N LEU A 290 -5.14 16.66 21.31
CA LEU A 290 -6.43 16.07 20.96
C LEU A 290 -7.51 16.40 22.01
N VAL A 291 -8.47 17.25 21.65
CA VAL A 291 -9.61 17.65 22.47
C VAL A 291 -10.90 17.21 21.77
N ILE A 292 -11.20 15.92 21.90
CA ILE A 292 -12.46 15.35 21.45
C ILE A 292 -13.30 15.15 22.70
N ASP A 293 -14.31 16.00 22.87
CA ASP A 293 -15.23 15.90 24.00
C ASP A 293 -15.80 14.48 24.05
N ASN A 294 -15.61 13.80 25.19
CA ASN A 294 -16.56 12.76 25.56
C ASN A 294 -17.89 13.49 25.75
N PRO A 295 -19.00 13.07 25.10
CA PRO A 295 -20.29 13.47 25.61
C PRO A 295 -20.27 13.07 27.09
N CYS A 296 -20.30 14.08 27.95
CA CYS A 296 -20.37 13.91 29.39
C CYS A 296 -21.37 12.80 29.65
N CYS A 297 -20.97 11.79 30.43
CA CYS A 297 -21.93 10.80 30.93
C CYS A 297 -23.13 11.56 31.52
N PRO A 298 -24.38 11.14 31.21
CA PRO A 298 -25.54 11.65 31.91
C PRO A 298 -25.47 11.38 33.41
#